data_AF-A0AAD1V664-F1
#
_entry.id   AF-A0AAD1V664-F1
#
_cell.length_a   1.000
_cell.length_b   1.000
_cell.length_c   1.000
_cell.angle_alpha   90.00
_cell.angle_beta   90.00
_cell.angle_gamma   90.00
#
_symmetry.space_group_name_H-M   'P 1'
#
loop_
_entity.id
_entity.type
_entity.pdbx_description
1 polymer ?
#
loop_
_entity_poly.entity_id
_entity_poly.type
_entity_poly.pdbx_seq_one_letter_code
_entity_poly.pdbx_strand_id
1 'polypeptide(L)'
;MFSCYQLNFSGQPKPEILYDGFCPLCIRSMTLLCYCDWFQQFNYIPVEEQWTTLQKTYPQLSLEACLAEIHLIFPNGSVKTGFFALREMIHYLPLLWPLLFILYFPGASLLGPKIYSFVASRRKRLTRCSFDSCSLK
;
A
#
# COMPACT_ATOMS: atom_id res chain seq x y z
N MET A 1 11.18 -16.66 7.67
CA MET A 1 10.02 -16.86 6.77
C MET A 1 8.83 -16.14 7.38
N PHE A 2 8.84 -14.80 7.34
CA PHE A 2 7.77 -13.98 7.92
C PHE A 2 6.70 -13.79 6.86
N SER A 3 5.65 -14.61 6.93
CA SER A 3 4.51 -14.49 6.03
C SER A 3 3.56 -13.42 6.56
N CYS A 4 3.78 -12.15 6.19
CA CYS A 4 2.75 -11.11 6.37
C CYS A 4 1.54 -11.35 5.44
N TYR A 5 1.66 -12.29 4.50
CA TYR A 5 0.60 -12.69 3.59
C TYR A 5 -0.50 -13.50 4.28
N GLN A 6 -0.26 -13.99 5.50
CA GLN A 6 -1.25 -14.76 6.26
C GLN A 6 -1.14 -14.46 7.75
N LEU A 7 -1.79 -13.43 8.28
CA LEU A 7 -2.03 -13.38 9.72
C LEU A 7 -3.40 -12.76 10.05
N ASN A 8 -4.35 -13.67 10.22
CA ASN A 8 -5.27 -13.78 11.36
C ASN A 8 -5.88 -12.49 11.91
N PHE A 9 -7.22 -12.45 11.85
CA PHE A 9 -8.12 -11.68 12.72
C PHE A 9 -7.81 -11.97 14.19
N SER A 10 -6.78 -11.33 14.73
CA SER A 10 -6.60 -11.16 16.18
C SER A 10 -7.59 -10.08 16.60
N GLY A 11 -8.34 -10.30 17.68
CA GLY A 11 -9.49 -9.49 18.12
C GLY A 11 -9.21 -8.04 18.52
N GLN A 12 -8.14 -7.42 18.02
CA GLN A 12 -7.84 -6.00 18.11
C GLN A 12 -7.94 -5.39 16.71
N PRO A 13 -8.69 -4.29 16.53
CA PRO A 13 -8.85 -3.72 15.21
C PRO A 13 -7.55 -3.03 14.78
N LYS A 14 -6.91 -3.57 13.74
CA LYS A 14 -5.66 -3.04 13.15
C LYS A 14 -5.96 -2.29 11.85
N PRO A 15 -5.17 -1.28 11.48
CA PRO A 15 -5.28 -0.66 10.17
C PRO A 15 -5.01 -1.65 9.03
N GLU A 16 -5.79 -1.55 7.97
CA GLU A 16 -5.72 -2.40 6.78
C GLU A 16 -5.05 -1.64 5.63
N ILE A 17 -4.09 -2.27 4.98
CA ILE A 17 -3.37 -1.72 3.83
C ILE A 17 -3.87 -2.45 2.57
N LEU A 18 -4.61 -1.73 1.74
CA LEU A 18 -5.02 -2.20 0.42
C LEU A 18 -3.97 -1.84 -0.62
N TYR A 19 -3.54 -2.83 -1.40
CA TYR A 19 -2.60 -2.65 -2.48
C TYR A 19 -2.90 -3.56 -3.68
N ASP A 20 -2.34 -3.20 -4.82
CA ASP A 20 -2.38 -3.98 -6.07
C ASP A 20 -1.40 -5.16 -5.96
N GLY A 21 -1.95 -6.36 -5.85
CA GLY A 21 -1.25 -7.64 -5.72
C GLY A 21 -0.66 -8.16 -7.04
N PHE A 22 -0.97 -7.54 -8.17
CA PHE A 22 -0.33 -7.83 -9.46
C PHE A 22 0.78 -6.85 -9.82
N CYS A 23 0.99 -5.80 -9.04
CA CYS A 23 2.03 -4.80 -9.30
C CYS A 23 3.37 -5.14 -8.60
N PRO A 24 4.45 -5.45 -9.36
CA PRO A 24 5.74 -5.80 -8.77
C PRO A 24 6.36 -4.69 -7.91
N LEU A 25 6.02 -3.42 -8.19
CA LEU A 25 6.45 -2.30 -7.36
C LEU A 25 5.67 -2.28 -6.03
N CYS A 26 4.34 -2.40 -6.10
CA CYS A 26 3.49 -2.43 -4.91
C CYS A 26 3.86 -3.60 -3.99
N ILE A 27 4.01 -4.81 -4.55
CA ILE A 27 4.42 -6.01 -3.81
C ILE A 27 5.76 -5.77 -3.11
N ARG A 28 6.79 -5.28 -3.82
CA ARG A 28 8.10 -4.99 -3.21
C ARG A 28 8.00 -3.96 -2.07
N SER A 29 7.21 -2.90 -2.26
CA SER A 29 6.97 -1.92 -1.21
C SER A 29 6.29 -2.55 0.01
N MET A 30 5.26 -3.38 -0.18
CA MET A 30 4.59 -4.07 0.93
C MET A 30 5.52 -5.08 1.62
N THR A 31 6.37 -5.79 0.88
CA THR A 31 7.37 -6.70 1.46
C THR A 31 8.36 -5.94 2.34
N LEU A 32 8.83 -4.77 1.92
CA LEU A 32 9.70 -3.93 2.74
C LEU A 32 8.99 -3.44 4.00
N LEU A 33 7.75 -2.93 3.86
CA LEU A 33 6.95 -2.47 5.01
C LEU A 33 6.71 -3.61 6.00
N CYS A 34 6.32 -4.79 5.52
CA CYS A 34 6.17 -6.01 6.32
C CYS A 34 7.45 -6.37 7.07
N TYR A 35 8.61 -6.29 6.41
CA TYR A 35 9.89 -6.57 7.05
C TYR A 35 10.22 -5.57 8.16
N CYS A 36 9.80 -4.32 8.01
CA CYS A 36 9.93 -3.27 9.03
C CYS A 36 8.84 -3.32 10.11
N ASP A 37 7.73 -4.03 9.87
CA ASP A 37 6.57 -4.13 10.77
C ASP A 37 6.79 -5.19 11.85
N TRP A 38 7.79 -4.97 12.69
CA TRP A 38 8.16 -5.90 13.76
C TRP A 38 7.06 -6.10 14.80
N PHE A 39 6.16 -5.13 14.95
CA PHE A 39 5.05 -5.17 15.90
C PHE A 39 3.74 -5.68 15.28
N GLN A 40 3.75 -6.05 13.99
CA GLN A 40 2.57 -6.53 13.26
C GLN A 40 1.37 -5.57 13.39
N GLN A 41 1.63 -4.28 13.17
CA GLN A 41 0.65 -3.21 13.35
C GLN A 41 -0.37 -3.16 12.19
N PHE A 42 -0.06 -3.77 11.05
CA PHE A 42 -0.89 -3.68 9.85
C PHE A 42 -1.41 -5.03 9.35
N ASN A 43 -2.58 -4.99 8.71
CA ASN A 43 -3.09 -6.08 7.89
C ASN A 43 -2.85 -5.76 6.42
N TYR A 44 -2.09 -6.59 5.71
CA TYR A 44 -1.79 -6.39 4.29
C TYR A 44 -2.80 -7.16 3.45
N ILE A 45 -3.56 -6.44 2.62
CA ILE A 45 -4.66 -7.02 1.86
C ILE A 45 -4.44 -6.76 0.36
N PRO A 46 -4.12 -7.80 -0.44
CA PRO A 46 -4.15 -7.69 -1.89
C PRO A 46 -5.60 -7.52 -2.36
N VAL A 47 -5.84 -6.47 -3.14
CA VAL A 47 -7.20 -6.07 -3.57
C VAL A 47 -7.86 -7.17 -4.41
N GLU A 48 -7.10 -7.87 -5.24
CA GLU A 48 -7.61 -8.80 -6.24
C GLU A 48 -8.14 -10.10 -5.63
N GLU A 49 -7.60 -10.52 -4.49
CA GLU A 49 -8.04 -11.72 -3.77
C GLU A 49 -9.28 -11.45 -2.90
N GLN A 50 -9.47 -10.20 -2.45
CA GLN A 50 -10.45 -9.88 -1.39
C GLN A 50 -11.49 -8.83 -1.79
N TRP A 51 -11.52 -8.38 -3.05
CA TRP A 51 -12.38 -7.28 -3.51
C TRP A 51 -13.86 -7.47 -3.16
N THR A 52 -14.41 -8.67 -3.32
CA THR A 52 -15.83 -8.96 -3.06
C THR A 52 -16.21 -8.77 -1.60
N THR A 53 -15.30 -9.04 -0.67
CA THR A 53 -15.48 -8.80 0.77
C THR A 53 -15.28 -7.32 1.08
N LEU A 54 -14.22 -6.71 0.55
CA LEU A 54 -13.91 -5.30 0.75
C LEU A 54 -15.02 -4.37 0.27
N GLN A 55 -15.64 -4.66 -0.87
CA GLN A 55 -16.74 -3.86 -1.42
C GLN A 55 -17.98 -3.89 -0.49
N LYS A 56 -18.20 -4.99 0.23
CA LYS A 56 -19.30 -5.09 1.21
C LYS A 56 -19.00 -4.31 2.48
N THR A 57 -17.74 -4.37 2.95
CA THR A 57 -17.30 -3.69 4.17
C THR A 57 -17.14 -2.18 3.95
N TYR A 58 -16.67 -1.77 2.78
CA TYR A 58 -16.33 -0.39 2.42
C TYR A 58 -16.96 -0.02 1.07
N PRO A 59 -18.29 0.17 1.00
CA PRO A 59 -19.01 0.44 -0.26
C PRO A 59 -18.60 1.76 -0.94
N GLN A 60 -17.95 2.66 -0.20
CA GLN A 60 -17.41 3.92 -0.71
C GLN A 60 -16.13 3.77 -1.55
N LEU A 61 -15.47 2.61 -1.48
CA LEU A 61 -14.24 2.35 -2.24
C LEU A 61 -14.59 1.81 -3.62
N SER A 62 -13.90 2.31 -4.64
CA SER A 62 -13.97 1.76 -5.99
C SER A 62 -12.73 0.93 -6.30
N LEU A 63 -12.91 -0.14 -7.09
CA LEU A 63 -11.80 -1.02 -7.47
C LEU A 63 -10.70 -0.24 -8.18
N GLU A 64 -11.11 0.65 -9.09
CA GLU A 64 -10.19 1.50 -9.84
C GLU A 64 -9.35 2.40 -8.94
N ALA A 65 -9.94 2.98 -7.88
CA ALA A 65 -9.21 3.78 -6.92
C ALA A 65 -8.20 2.92 -6.15
N CYS A 66 -8.62 1.76 -5.62
CA CYS A 66 -7.77 0.84 -4.88
C CYS A 66 -6.59 0.31 -5.71
N LEU A 67 -6.78 0.13 -7.02
CA LEU A 67 -5.70 -0.25 -7.95
C LEU A 67 -4.83 0.96 -8.37
N ALA A 68 -5.36 2.18 -8.33
CA ALA A 68 -4.63 3.40 -8.70
C ALA A 68 -3.63 3.86 -7.63
N GLU A 69 -3.95 3.71 -6.35
CA GLU A 69 -3.11 4.14 -5.22
C GLU A 69 -3.22 3.17 -4.04
N ILE A 70 -2.23 3.18 -3.15
CA ILE A 70 -2.30 2.42 -1.90
C ILE A 70 -3.32 3.08 -0.96
N HIS A 71 -4.14 2.29 -0.30
CA HIS A 71 -5.10 2.79 0.70
C HIS A 71 -4.75 2.23 2.08
N LEU A 72 -4.82 3.08 3.09
CA LEU A 72 -4.74 2.73 4.50
C LEU A 72 -6.10 2.99 5.13
N ILE A 73 -6.75 1.95 5.61
CA ILE A 73 -8.04 2.00 6.28
C ILE A 73 -7.82 1.82 7.77
N PHE A 74 -8.30 2.76 8.57
CA PHE A 74 -8.21 2.68 10.01
C PHE A 74 -9.46 1.97 10.60
N PRO A 75 -9.34 1.38 11.80
CA PRO A 75 -10.46 0.82 12.57
C PRO A 75 -11.70 1.71 12.70
N ASN A 76 -11.50 3.03 12.71
CA ASN A 76 -12.57 4.02 12.83
C ASN A 76 -13.28 4.32 11.48
N GLY A 77 -12.90 3.62 10.40
CA GLY A 77 -13.44 3.82 9.06
C GLY A 77 -12.81 4.96 8.27
N SER A 78 -11.86 5.70 8.85
CA SER A 78 -11.12 6.73 8.11
C SER A 78 -10.17 6.08 7.10
N VAL A 79 -10.03 6.71 5.93
CA VAL A 79 -9.19 6.20 4.84
C VAL A 79 -8.18 7.28 4.46
N LYS A 80 -6.92 6.87 4.35
CA LYS A 80 -5.85 7.69 3.75
C LYS A 80 -5.32 7.00 2.51
N THR A 81 -4.98 7.77 1.49
CA THR A 81 -4.52 7.24 0.20
C THR A 81 -3.14 7.80 -0.18
N GLY A 82 -2.47 7.07 -1.06
CA GLY A 82 -1.27 7.49 -1.74
C GLY A 82 -0.14 7.93 -0.80
N PHE A 83 0.39 9.14 -1.04
CA PHE A 83 1.47 9.72 -0.22
C PHE A 83 1.09 9.82 1.27
N PHE A 84 -0.15 10.21 1.56
CA PHE A 84 -0.60 10.37 2.94
C PHE A 84 -0.74 9.01 3.64
N ALA A 85 -1.20 7.98 2.93
CA ALA A 85 -1.20 6.61 3.45
C ALA A 85 0.21 6.16 3.83
N LEU A 86 1.18 6.33 2.93
CA LEU A 86 2.58 5.95 3.16
C LEU A 86 3.18 6.71 4.36
N ARG A 87 2.93 8.02 4.44
CA ARG A 87 3.41 8.87 5.52
C ARG A 87 2.90 8.39 6.88
N GLU A 88 1.63 8.01 6.96
CA GLU A 88 1.09 7.44 8.20
C GLU A 88 1.66 6.06 8.51
N MET A 89 1.81 5.17 7.52
CA MET A 89 2.36 3.83 7.77
C MET A 89 3.72 3.90 8.43
N ILE A 90 4.58 4.81 7.97
CA ILE A 90 5.94 4.99 8.49
C ILE A 90 5.95 5.40 9.97
N HIS A 91 4.93 6.08 10.50
CA HIS A 91 4.86 6.39 11.94
C HIS A 91 4.84 5.13 12.82
N TYR A 92 4.23 4.05 12.33
CA TYR A 92 4.15 2.78 13.05
C TYR A 92 5.40 1.90 12.88
N LEU A 93 6.35 2.32 12.04
CA LEU A 93 7.54 1.57 11.67
C LEU A 93 8.79 2.33 12.14
N PRO A 94 9.26 2.12 13.39
CA PRO A 94 10.38 2.88 13.95
C PRO A 94 11.65 2.85 13.10
N LEU A 95 11.88 1.73 12.40
CA LEU A 95 13.03 1.58 11.50
C LEU A 95 13.00 2.56 10.32
N LEU A 96 11.81 3.02 9.92
CA LEU A 96 11.60 3.95 8.81
C LEU A 96 11.42 5.40 9.28
N TRP A 97 11.48 5.69 10.59
CA TRP A 97 11.38 7.06 11.12
C TRP A 97 12.34 8.09 10.51
N PRO A 98 13.59 7.74 10.12
CA PRO A 98 14.44 8.69 9.39
C PRO A 98 13.78 9.27 8.13
N LEU A 99 12.90 8.51 7.46
CA LEU A 99 12.14 9.00 6.31
C LEU A 99 11.07 10.03 6.70
N LEU A 100 10.54 10.01 7.93
CA LEU A 100 9.55 10.98 8.38
C LEU A 100 10.10 12.41 8.32
N PHE A 101 11.36 12.61 8.64
CA PHE A 101 11.99 13.94 8.53
C PHE A 101 11.88 14.51 7.11
N ILE A 102 12.05 13.66 6.09
CA ILE A 102 11.92 14.05 4.69
C ILE A 102 10.45 14.27 4.31
N LEU A 103 9.56 13.38 4.77
CA LEU A 103 8.13 13.41 4.46
C LEU A 103 7.36 14.54 5.16
N TYR A 104 7.88 15.05 6.28
CA TYR A 104 7.32 16.17 7.04
C TYR A 104 8.06 17.49 6.81
N PHE A 105 9.12 17.50 6.00
CA PHE A 105 9.83 18.71 5.65
C PHE A 105 8.85 19.75 5.05
N PRO A 106 8.97 21.05 5.39
CA PRO A 106 8.10 22.09 4.83
C PRO A 106 8.12 22.05 3.29
N GLY A 107 6.94 21.84 2.68
CA GLY A 107 6.78 21.65 1.23
C GLY A 107 6.58 20.19 0.78
N ALA A 108 6.88 19.21 1.63
CA ALA A 108 6.68 17.78 1.31
C ALA A 108 5.19 17.43 1.12
N SER A 109 4.27 18.08 1.83
CA SER A 109 2.83 17.85 1.63
C SER A 109 2.30 18.40 0.29
N LEU A 110 3.06 19.28 -0.39
CA LEU A 110 2.72 19.81 -1.72
C LEU A 110 3.41 19.01 -2.84
N LEU A 111 4.68 18.64 -2.64
CA LEU A 111 5.47 17.90 -3.63
C LEU A 111 5.25 16.38 -3.54
N GLY A 112 5.10 15.84 -2.34
CA GLY A 112 4.94 14.42 -2.06
C GLY A 112 3.80 13.75 -2.84
N PRO A 113 2.58 14.30 -2.83
CA PRO A 113 1.48 13.76 -3.63
C PRO A 113 1.76 13.78 -5.15
N LYS A 114 2.43 14.82 -5.65
CA LYS A 114 2.80 14.92 -7.08
C LYS A 114 3.82 13.85 -7.47
N ILE A 115 4.86 13.69 -6.65
CA ILE A 115 5.90 12.68 -6.85
C ILE A 115 5.29 11.28 -6.75
N TYR A 116 4.44 11.04 -5.74
CA TYR A 116 3.74 9.78 -5.56
C TYR A 116 2.89 9.44 -6.79
N SER A 117 2.04 10.37 -7.24
CA SER A 117 1.17 10.18 -8.41
C SER A 117 1.98 9.93 -9.69
N PHE A 118 3.12 10.59 -9.84
CA PHE A 118 4.04 10.34 -10.95
C PHE A 118 4.65 8.93 -10.91
N VAL A 119 5.04 8.43 -9.74
CA VAL A 119 5.52 7.05 -9.58
C VAL A 119 4.38 6.05 -9.79
N ALA A 120 3.20 6.31 -9.23
CA ALA A 120 2.03 5.47 -9.36
C ALA A 120 1.55 5.35 -10.82
N SER A 121 1.53 6.44 -11.58
CA SER A 121 1.19 6.40 -13.01
C SER A 121 2.24 5.64 -13.84
N ARG A 122 3.52 5.69 -13.46
CA ARG A 122 4.59 4.93 -14.12
C ARG A 122 4.56 3.44 -13.80
N ARG A 123 4.04 3.03 -12.64
CA ARG A 123 3.98 1.60 -12.27
C ARG A 123 3.07 0.77 -13.19
N LYS A 124 2.03 1.38 -13.78
CA LYS A 124 1.18 0.75 -14.82
C LYS A 124 1.98 0.34 -16.07
N ARG A 125 3.15 0.97 -16.29
CA ARG A 125 4.08 0.61 -17.37
C ARG A 125 4.96 -0.58 -16.99
N LEU A 126 5.29 -0.73 -15.71
CA LEU A 126 6.09 -1.84 -15.17
C LEU A 126 5.27 -3.13 -15.00
N THR A 127 3.95 -3.03 -14.82
CA THR A 127 3.04 -4.20 -14.79
C THR A 127 2.74 -4.78 -16.17
N ARG A 128 3.15 -4.09 -17.24
CA ARG A 128 2.90 -4.50 -18.62
C ARG A 128 4.04 -5.29 -19.25
N CYS A 129 4.82 -6.03 -18.47
CA CYS A 129 5.44 -7.24 -19.00
C CYS A 129 4.36 -8.31 -19.09
N SER A 130 3.56 -8.25 -20.17
CA SER A 130 2.90 -9.44 -20.69
C SER A 130 4.01 -10.45 -20.98
N PHE A 131 3.87 -11.65 -20.43
CA PHE A 131 4.75 -12.78 -20.74
C PHE A 131 4.67 -13.22 -22.22
N ASP A 132 3.87 -12.56 -23.07
CA ASP A 132 3.68 -12.93 -24.49
C ASP A 132 4.60 -12.18 -25.46
N SER A 133 5.56 -11.39 -24.99
CA SER A 133 6.52 -10.71 -25.89
C SER A 133 7.92 -10.59 -25.31
N CYS A 134 8.47 -11.71 -24.86
CA CYS A 134 9.92 -11.89 -24.76
C CYS A 134 10.39 -12.82 -25.89
N SER A 135 10.25 -12.36 -27.14
CA SER A 135 10.95 -12.97 -28.27
C SER A 135 12.38 -12.42 -28.28
N LEU A 136 13.30 -13.11 -27.61
CA LEU A 136 14.73 -12.96 -27.87
C LEU A 136 14.98 -13.41 -29.31
N LYS A 137 15.52 -12.50 -30.13
CA LYS A 137 16.12 -12.80 -31.42
C LYS A 137 17.63 -12.85 -31.24
#